data_AF-A0A351V6J1-F1
#
_entry.id   AF-A0A351V6J1-F1
#
_cell.length_a   1.000
_cell.length_b   1.000
_cell.length_c   1.000
_cell.angle_alpha   90.00
_cell.angle_beta   90.00
_cell.angle_gamma   90.00
#
_symmetry.space_group_name_H-M   'P 1'
#
loop_
_entity.id
_entity.type
_entity.pdbx_description
1 polymer ?
#
loop_
_entity_poly.entity_id
_entity_poly.type
_entity_poly.pdbx_seq_one_letter_code
_entity_poly.pdbx_strand_id
1 'polypeptide(L)'
;MRCEKAEKKTMNAWCHGAPGILFARMMAADAGILDNTEWGMRKAVEAVFYQNPENHGCICHGFAGNLLVMRAYLKAYPDQALRNRYEAFACQFCKTLVNADNFSADEYWNPSFMTGITGIGAALIYVFWEK
;
A
#
# COMPACT_ATOMS: atom_id res chain seq x y z
N MET A 1 25.48 -9.19 -26.68
CA MET A 1 24.16 -9.52 -26.10
C MET A 1 24.28 -9.43 -24.59
N ARG A 2 23.83 -8.33 -23.98
CA ARG A 2 23.86 -8.14 -22.51
C ARG A 2 22.68 -8.92 -21.92
N CYS A 3 22.96 -9.83 -20.99
CA CYS A 3 21.94 -10.47 -20.18
C CYS A 3 21.51 -9.44 -19.13
N GLU A 4 20.41 -8.74 -19.37
CA GLU A 4 19.78 -7.91 -18.34
C GLU A 4 19.36 -8.83 -17.20
N LYS A 5 19.87 -8.57 -15.99
CA LYS A 5 19.36 -9.20 -14.78
C LYS A 5 17.90 -8.77 -14.65
N ALA A 6 16.97 -9.68 -14.90
CA ALA A 6 15.56 -9.46 -14.60
C ALA A 6 15.45 -9.07 -13.12
N GLU A 7 15.09 -7.81 -12.86
CA GLU A 7 14.72 -7.39 -11.51
C GLU A 7 13.59 -8.31 -11.03
N LYS A 8 13.78 -8.90 -9.86
CA LYS A 8 12.83 -9.84 -9.29
C LYS A 8 11.58 -9.05 -8.87
N LYS A 9 10.62 -8.87 -9.79
CA LYS A 9 9.30 -8.27 -9.51
C LYS A 9 8.62 -9.09 -8.42
N THR A 10 8.70 -8.60 -7.19
CA THR A 10 7.94 -9.17 -6.08
C THR A 10 6.62 -8.42 -6.01
N MET A 11 5.51 -9.14 -6.16
CA MET A 11 4.18 -8.56 -5.98
C MET A 11 4.05 -8.14 -4.51
N ASN A 12 3.84 -6.85 -4.30
CA ASN A 12 3.76 -6.25 -2.97
C ASN A 12 2.52 -5.37 -2.85
N ALA A 13 1.37 -6.04 -2.93
CA ALA A 13 0.05 -5.47 -3.02
C ALA A 13 -0.82 -5.89 -1.82
N TRP A 14 -1.96 -5.21 -1.63
CA TRP A 14 -2.99 -5.67 -0.70
C TRP A 14 -3.51 -7.07 -1.06
N CYS A 15 -3.80 -7.34 -2.34
CA CYS A 15 -4.32 -8.64 -2.74
C CYS A 15 -3.29 -9.77 -2.65
N HIS A 16 -2.00 -9.49 -2.89
CA HIS A 16 -0.90 -10.44 -2.82
C HIS A 16 0.39 -9.73 -2.39
N GLY A 17 0.76 -9.87 -1.12
CA GLY A 17 2.01 -9.30 -0.61
C GLY A 17 1.96 -8.88 0.85
N ALA A 18 3.00 -8.14 1.25
CA ALA A 18 3.16 -7.69 2.63
C ALA A 18 1.98 -6.86 3.17
N PRO A 19 1.33 -5.96 2.40
CA PRO A 19 0.19 -5.19 2.91
C PRO A 19 -0.99 -6.09 3.31
N GLY A 20 -1.36 -7.07 2.48
CA GLY A 20 -2.43 -8.03 2.81
C GLY A 20 -2.09 -8.90 4.03
N ILE A 21 -0.84 -9.38 4.09
CA ILE A 21 -0.34 -10.18 5.22
C ILE A 21 -0.34 -9.35 6.51
N LEU A 22 0.10 -8.09 6.45
CA LEU A 22 0.10 -7.17 7.58
C LEU A 22 -1.31 -6.99 8.12
N PHE A 23 -2.27 -6.68 7.24
CA PHE A 23 -3.66 -6.46 7.64
C PHE A 23 -4.26 -7.72 8.27
N ALA A 24 -4.07 -8.90 7.68
CA ALA A 24 -4.54 -10.15 8.24
C ALA A 24 -3.93 -10.44 9.63
N ARG A 25 -2.65 -10.14 9.83
CA ARG A 25 -1.98 -10.29 11.12
C ARG A 25 -2.46 -9.30 12.17
N MET A 26 -2.77 -8.06 11.80
CA MET A 26 -3.40 -7.10 12.70
C MET A 26 -4.77 -7.61 13.16
N MET A 27 -5.58 -8.16 12.25
CA MET A 27 -6.88 -8.75 12.61
C MET A 27 -6.72 -9.97 13.53
N ALA A 28 -5.73 -10.82 13.29
CA ALA A 28 -5.43 -11.96 14.16
C ALA A 28 -5.02 -11.49 15.56
N ALA A 29 -4.17 -10.46 15.66
CA ALA A 29 -3.77 -9.87 16.93
C ALA A 29 -4.97 -9.27 17.69
N ASP A 30 -5.85 -8.53 17.00
CA ASP A 30 -7.07 -7.96 17.58
C ASP A 30 -8.04 -9.04 18.09
N ALA A 31 -8.09 -10.19 17.41
CA ALA A 31 -8.84 -11.37 17.84
C ALA A 31 -8.18 -12.18 18.96
N GLY A 32 -7.02 -11.76 19.48
CA GLY A 32 -6.29 -12.47 20.54
C GLY A 32 -5.58 -13.75 20.08
N ILE A 33 -5.32 -13.92 18.78
CA ILE A 33 -4.57 -15.05 18.24
C ILE A 33 -3.07 -14.75 18.35
N LEU A 34 -2.41 -15.38 19.32
CA LEU A 34 -1.04 -15.05 19.76
C LEU A 34 0.06 -15.93 19.13
N ASP A 35 -0.01 -16.24 17.83
CA ASP A 35 1.07 -16.99 17.15
C ASP A 35 1.99 -16.06 16.36
N ASN A 36 3.25 -15.89 16.80
CA ASN A 36 4.38 -15.20 16.14
C ASN A 36 4.04 -13.84 15.48
N THR A 37 2.92 -13.23 15.88
CA THR A 37 2.24 -12.23 15.06
C THR A 37 3.05 -10.94 15.03
N GLU A 38 3.70 -10.59 16.15
CA GLU A 38 4.56 -9.43 16.25
C GLU A 38 5.75 -9.47 15.29
N TRP A 39 6.51 -10.57 15.25
CA TRP A 39 7.64 -10.70 14.33
C TRP A 39 7.19 -10.64 12.87
N GLY A 40 6.09 -11.34 12.54
CA GLY A 40 5.50 -11.33 11.21
C GLY A 40 5.01 -9.94 10.81
N MET A 41 4.36 -9.20 11.71
CA MET A 41 3.93 -7.83 11.49
C MET A 41 5.11 -6.90 11.23
N ARG A 42 6.18 -6.98 12.04
CA ARG A 42 7.39 -6.15 11.84
C ARG A 42 8.02 -6.37 10.48
N LYS A 43 8.09 -7.62 10.00
CA LYS A 43 8.60 -7.93 8.66
C LYS A 43 7.68 -7.42 7.56
N ALA A 44 6.37 -7.56 7.75
CA ALA A 44 5.39 -7.10 6.78
C ALA A 44 5.38 -5.57 6.67
N VAL A 45 5.45 -4.82 7.78
CA VAL A 45 5.52 -3.35 7.81
C VAL A 45 6.68 -2.81 6.98
N GLU A 46 7.89 -3.31 7.21
CA GLU A 46 9.06 -2.88 6.42
C GLU A 46 8.84 -3.19 4.94
N ALA A 47 8.26 -4.36 4.65
CA ALA A 47 8.03 -4.80 3.29
C ALA A 47 6.98 -3.97 2.53
N VAL A 48 5.97 -3.38 3.19
CA VAL A 48 4.97 -2.53 2.51
C VAL A 48 5.61 -1.39 1.72
N PHE A 49 6.73 -0.84 2.20
CA PHE A 49 7.41 0.28 1.56
C PHE A 49 8.29 -0.10 0.35
N TYR A 50 8.52 -1.39 0.08
CA TYR A 50 9.36 -1.86 -1.03
C TYR A 50 8.57 -2.14 -2.32
N GLN A 51 7.34 -1.64 -2.46
CA GLN A 51 6.58 -1.82 -3.70
C GLN A 51 7.27 -1.10 -4.86
N ASN A 52 7.39 -1.78 -6.01
CA ASN A 52 7.91 -1.13 -7.20
C ASN A 52 6.83 -0.14 -7.69
N PRO A 53 7.10 1.17 -7.77
CA PRO A 53 6.09 2.22 -7.96
C PRO A 53 5.36 2.20 -9.30
N GLU A 54 5.83 1.38 -10.24
CA GLU A 54 5.45 1.48 -11.63
C GLU A 54 4.03 0.93 -11.84
N ASN A 55 3.10 1.86 -12.07
CA ASN A 55 1.88 1.77 -12.90
C ASN A 55 0.53 1.52 -12.21
N HIS A 56 0.47 1.43 -10.88
CA HIS A 56 -0.81 1.15 -10.22
C HIS A 56 -1.14 2.08 -9.04
N GLY A 57 -2.24 2.83 -9.17
CA GLY A 57 -2.80 3.65 -8.10
C GLY A 57 -3.85 2.96 -7.25
N CYS A 58 -4.49 1.91 -7.76
CA CYS A 58 -5.71 1.37 -7.18
C CYS A 58 -5.54 0.72 -5.80
N ILE A 59 -6.66 0.33 -5.17
CA ILE A 59 -6.66 -0.31 -3.85
C ILE A 59 -6.16 -1.75 -3.92
N CYS A 60 -6.53 -2.51 -4.95
CA CYS A 60 -6.25 -3.93 -5.09
C CYS A 60 -4.74 -4.22 -5.06
N HIS A 61 -3.99 -3.50 -5.90
CA HIS A 61 -2.58 -3.75 -6.13
C HIS A 61 -1.75 -2.49 -6.41
N GLY A 62 -2.27 -1.32 -6.05
CA GLY A 62 -1.57 -0.05 -6.21
C GLY A 62 -1.29 0.66 -4.89
N PHE A 63 -0.80 1.89 -5.02
CA PHE A 63 -0.41 2.75 -3.90
C PHE A 63 -1.52 2.95 -2.86
N ALA A 64 -2.77 3.15 -3.31
CA ALA A 64 -3.87 3.45 -2.42
C ALA A 64 -4.06 2.33 -1.37
N GLY A 65 -4.02 1.06 -1.79
CA GLY A 65 -4.17 -0.07 -0.87
C GLY A 65 -3.09 -0.09 0.20
N ASN A 66 -1.84 0.13 -0.20
CA ASN A 66 -0.71 0.12 0.72
C ASN A 66 -0.77 1.26 1.73
N LEU A 67 -1.19 2.46 1.29
CA LEU A 67 -1.41 3.60 2.18
C LEU A 67 -2.53 3.34 3.19
N LEU A 68 -3.64 2.73 2.75
CA LEU A 68 -4.77 2.41 3.63
C LEU A 68 -4.35 1.43 4.73
N VAL A 69 -3.62 0.37 4.37
CA VAL A 69 -3.09 -0.61 5.33
C VAL A 69 -2.13 0.05 6.32
N MET A 70 -1.16 0.85 5.84
CA MET A 70 -0.20 1.49 6.73
C MET A 70 -0.83 2.53 7.65
N ARG A 71 -1.85 3.26 7.18
CA ARG A 71 -2.63 4.17 8.03
C ARG A 71 -3.35 3.41 9.14
N ALA A 72 -3.98 2.28 8.82
CA ALA A 72 -4.62 1.43 9.82
C ALA A 72 -3.60 0.91 10.84
N TYR A 73 -2.43 0.46 10.38
CA TYR A 73 -1.35 0.03 11.25
C TYR A 73 -0.89 1.14 12.19
N LEU A 74 -0.58 2.34 11.69
CA LEU A 74 -0.11 3.47 12.49
C LEU A 74 -1.15 4.04 13.46
N LYS A 75 -2.44 3.76 13.22
CA LYS A 75 -3.51 4.07 14.15
C LYS A 75 -3.51 3.11 15.35
N ALA A 76 -3.30 1.83 15.10
CA ALA A 76 -3.26 0.79 16.15
C ALA A 76 -1.90 0.76 16.88
N TYR A 77 -0.81 1.02 16.17
CA TYR A 77 0.57 0.94 16.65
C TYR A 77 1.33 2.24 16.32
N PRO A 78 1.18 3.29 17.15
CA PRO A 78 1.86 4.56 16.93
C PRO A 78 3.39 4.42 16.92
N ASP A 79 4.02 4.82 15.82
CA ASP A 79 5.48 4.85 15.66
C ASP A 79 5.88 6.07 14.81
N GLN A 80 6.69 6.98 15.36
CA GLN A 80 7.04 8.23 14.70
C GLN A 80 7.97 8.03 13.49
N ALA A 81 8.88 7.06 13.54
CA ALA A 81 9.79 6.80 12.43
C ALA A 81 9.00 6.24 11.22
N LEU A 82 8.04 5.35 11.49
CA LEU A 82 7.13 4.84 10.46
C LEU A 82 6.13 5.88 9.96
N ARG A 83 5.68 6.82 10.80
CA ARG A 83 4.87 7.97 10.36
C ARG A 83 5.60 8.81 9.31
N ASN A 84 6.87 9.15 9.56
CA ASN A 84 7.66 9.92 8.60
C ASN A 84 7.81 9.17 7.25
N ARG A 85 7.99 7.84 7.27
CA ARG A 85 8.03 7.02 6.05
C ARG A 85 6.67 6.98 5.35
N TYR A 86 5.59 6.85 6.11
CA TYR A 86 4.23 6.88 5.59
C TYR A 86 3.90 8.21 4.90
N GLU A 87 4.30 9.34 5.48
CA GLU A 87 4.12 10.66 4.88
C GLU A 87 4.91 10.82 3.58
N ALA A 88 6.16 10.34 3.54
CA ALA A 88 6.96 10.31 2.32
C ALA A 88 6.29 9.43 1.23
N PHE A 89 5.74 8.29 1.62
CA PHE A 89 5.02 7.38 0.73
C PHE A 89 3.71 7.98 0.21
N ALA A 90 2.97 8.71 1.06
CA ALA A 90 1.77 9.45 0.67
C ALA A 90 2.10 10.60 -0.30
N CYS A 91 3.22 11.30 -0.06
CA CYS A 91 3.72 12.32 -0.98
C CYS A 91 4.06 11.72 -2.36
N GLN A 92 4.68 10.54 -2.39
CA GLN A 92 4.96 9.82 -3.63
C GLN A 92 3.67 9.46 -4.38
N PHE A 93 2.64 8.97 -3.68
CA PHE A 93 1.33 8.71 -4.29
C PHE A 93 0.72 9.96 -4.94
N CYS A 94 0.77 11.11 -4.27
CA CYS A 94 0.31 12.37 -4.85
C CYS A 94 1.10 12.75 -6.10
N LYS A 95 2.42 12.57 -6.11
CA LYS A 95 3.24 12.82 -7.32
C LYS A 95 2.88 11.88 -8.46
N THR A 96 2.60 10.61 -8.17
CA THR A 96 2.13 9.65 -9.18
C THR A 96 0.82 10.12 -9.80
N LEU A 97 -0.11 10.67 -8.99
CA LEU A 97 -1.42 11.17 -9.43
C LEU A 97 -1.37 12.38 -10.37
N VAL A 98 -0.35 13.25 -10.24
CA VAL A 98 -0.24 14.47 -11.04
C VAL A 98 0.10 14.19 -12.51
N ASN A 99 0.75 13.05 -12.80
CA ASN A 99 1.10 12.69 -14.16
C ASN A 99 0.25 11.49 -14.62
N ALA A 100 -0.72 11.75 -15.51
CA ALA A 100 -1.66 10.75 -16.02
C ALA A 100 -0.95 9.58 -16.74
N ASP A 101 0.24 9.83 -17.31
CA ASP A 101 1.05 8.79 -17.96
C ASP A 101 1.55 7.72 -16.98
N ASN A 102 1.47 7.96 -15.67
CA ASN A 102 1.83 7.00 -14.63
C ASN A 102 0.73 5.96 -14.34
N PHE A 103 -0.48 6.15 -14.86
CA PHE A 103 -1.56 5.18 -14.70
C PHE A 103 -1.71 4.35 -15.96
N SER A 104 -1.92 3.04 -15.77
CA SER A 104 -2.42 2.22 -16.86
C SER A 104 -3.79 2.76 -17.34
N ALA A 105 -4.05 2.69 -18.64
CA ALA A 105 -5.34 3.06 -19.21
C ALA A 105 -6.51 2.30 -18.54
N ASP A 106 -6.23 1.05 -18.13
CA ASP A 106 -7.16 0.16 -17.43
C ASP A 106 -7.51 0.61 -16.01
N GLU A 107 -6.71 1.46 -15.36
CA GLU A 107 -7.05 2.07 -14.08
C GLU A 107 -7.75 3.42 -14.28
N TYR A 108 -7.23 4.24 -15.21
CA TYR A 108 -7.71 5.62 -15.40
C TYR A 108 -9.17 5.67 -15.87
N TRP A 109 -9.56 4.80 -16.80
CA TRP A 109 -10.93 4.74 -17.34
C TRP A 109 -11.85 3.78 -16.57
N ASN A 110 -11.37 3.19 -15.48
CA ASN A 110 -12.09 2.20 -14.73
C ASN A 110 -12.75 2.82 -13.49
N PRO A 111 -14.09 2.86 -13.41
CA PRO A 111 -14.78 3.43 -12.27
C PRO A 111 -14.88 2.45 -11.08
N SER A 112 -14.27 1.27 -11.14
CA SER A 112 -14.36 0.30 -10.05
C SER A 112 -13.71 0.82 -8.76
N PHE A 113 -14.21 0.33 -7.63
CA PHE A 113 -13.67 0.71 -6.34
C PHE A 113 -12.30 0.06 -6.06
N MET A 114 -12.07 -1.18 -6.49
CA MET A 114 -10.82 -1.88 -6.13
C MET A 114 -9.70 -1.67 -7.14
N THR A 115 -10.01 -1.48 -8.42
CA THR A 115 -9.02 -1.42 -9.50
C THR A 115 -9.06 -0.10 -10.27
N GLY A 116 -9.81 0.89 -9.78
CA GLY A 116 -10.17 2.06 -10.56
C GLY A 116 -10.11 3.37 -9.78
N ILE A 117 -10.42 4.46 -10.48
CA ILE A 117 -10.33 5.84 -9.96
C ILE A 117 -11.23 6.10 -8.76
N THR A 118 -12.35 5.38 -8.63
CA THR A 118 -13.27 5.54 -7.50
C THR A 118 -12.59 5.14 -6.19
N GLY A 119 -11.82 4.05 -6.18
CA GLY A 119 -11.03 3.63 -5.02
C GLY A 119 -9.91 4.61 -4.69
N ILE A 120 -9.23 5.10 -5.73
CA ILE A 120 -8.15 6.09 -5.60
C ILE A 120 -8.69 7.37 -4.93
N GLY A 121 -9.81 7.91 -5.42
CA GLY A 121 -10.46 9.08 -4.84
C GLY A 121 -10.91 8.85 -3.39
N ALA A 122 -11.51 7.70 -3.10
CA ALA A 122 -11.91 7.34 -1.74
C ALA A 122 -10.70 7.25 -0.79
N ALA A 123 -9.58 6.68 -1.26
CA ALA A 123 -8.35 6.59 -0.49
C ALA A 123 -7.74 7.97 -0.24
N LEU A 124 -7.73 8.88 -1.22
CA LEU A 124 -7.26 10.26 -1.06
C LEU A 124 -8.05 10.99 0.03
N ILE A 125 -9.38 10.90 -0.02
CA ILE A 125 -10.23 11.47 1.03
C ILE A 125 -9.86 10.82 2.36
N TYR A 126 -9.85 9.50 2.46
CA TYR A 126 -9.58 8.85 3.73
C TYR A 126 -8.19 9.16 4.32
N VAL A 127 -7.16 9.31 3.48
CA VAL A 127 -5.77 9.57 3.88
C VAL A 127 -5.56 11.03 4.26
N PHE A 128 -6.12 11.98 3.52
CA PHE A 128 -5.85 13.41 3.74
C PHE A 128 -6.99 14.14 4.47
N TRP A 129 -8.09 13.45 4.76
CA TRP A 129 -9.13 13.98 5.61
C TRP A 129 -8.70 13.93 7.08
N GLU A 130 -8.49 15.11 7.65
CA GLU A 130 -8.34 15.31 9.09
C GLU A 130 -9.72 15.43 9.75
N LYS A 131 -9.89 14.77 10.90
CA LYS A 131 -11.01 14.98 11.82
C LYS A 131 -10.47 15.49 13.13
#